data_AF-A0A4Z1PRP7-F1
#
_entry.id   AF-A0A4Z1PRP7-F1
#
_cell.length_a   1.000
_cell.length_b   1.000
_cell.length_c   1.000
_cell.angle_alpha   90.00
_cell.angle_beta   90.00
_cell.angle_gamma   90.00
#
_symmetry.space_group_name_H-M   'P 1'
#
loop_
_entity.id
_entity.type
_entity.pdbx_description
1 polymer ?
#
loop_
_entity_poly.entity_id
_entity_poly.type
_entity_poly.pdbx_seq_one_letter_code
_entity_poly.pdbx_strand_id
1 'polypeptide(L)'
;MKGKHHVAFVRCSRIVSSIGKGVLAFAAVSRDDTLKDSEQCAAKILKMRLWDSNDAKGGRWKHNVTDINGEVLCVSQFTLLASTKKGSKPDFHKSAGPDKGKELYSAFFKKVQELYDHEKVKDGVFQAMMDVSLINDGPVTLEINTDPAPLDANSEASSMPVKDTTT
;
A
#
# COMPACT_ATOMS: atom_id res chain seq x y z
N MET A 1 21.21 -11.54 13.21
CA MET A 1 19.86 -10.96 13.12
C MET A 1 19.56 -10.73 11.64
N LYS A 2 18.59 -11.42 11.06
CA LYS A 2 18.19 -11.19 9.67
C LYS A 2 17.47 -9.84 9.62
N GLY A 3 18.10 -8.85 8.97
CA GLY A 3 17.57 -7.50 8.87
C GLY A 3 16.29 -7.49 8.05
N LYS A 4 15.33 -6.65 8.47
CA LYS A 4 14.06 -6.48 7.77
C LYS A 4 14.32 -5.89 6.38
N HIS A 5 14.28 -6.66 5.29
CA HIS A 5 14.46 -6.19 3.91
C HIS A 5 13.22 -6.50 3.08
N HIS A 6 12.29 -5.54 3.00
CA HIS A 6 11.32 -5.55 1.90
C HIS A 6 12.10 -5.28 0.62
N VAL A 7 12.17 -6.25 -0.29
CA VAL A 7 12.82 -6.08 -1.60
C VAL A 7 11.76 -6.34 -2.65
N ALA A 8 11.60 -5.44 -3.60
CA ALA A 8 10.64 -5.59 -4.67
C ALA A 8 11.26 -5.29 -6.03
N PHE A 9 10.86 -6.07 -7.03
CA PHE A 9 11.29 -5.94 -8.41
C PHE A 9 10.07 -5.91 -9.32
N VAL A 10 10.07 -5.01 -10.30
CA VAL A 10 9.08 -4.96 -11.38
C VAL A 10 9.81 -5.25 -12.69
N ARG A 11 9.30 -6.24 -13.42
CA ARG A 11 9.80 -6.66 -14.73
C ARG A 11 8.67 -6.72 -15.74
N CYS A 12 8.97 -6.31 -16.97
CA CYS A 12 8.15 -6.65 -18.15
C CYS A 12 8.92 -7.73 -18.93
N SER A 13 9.62 -7.37 -20.01
CA SER A 13 10.60 -8.25 -20.67
C SER A 13 11.99 -8.21 -20.04
N ARG A 14 12.30 -7.14 -19.32
CA ARG A 14 13.51 -6.91 -18.52
C ARG A 14 13.13 -6.27 -17.19
N ILE A 15 14.04 -6.26 -16.23
CA ILE A 15 13.85 -5.51 -14.99
C ILE A 15 13.72 -4.03 -15.36
N VAL A 16 12.57 -3.45 -15.01
CA VAL A 16 12.26 -2.03 -15.26
C VAL A 16 12.61 -1.22 -14.03
N SER A 17 12.40 -1.80 -12.85
CA SER A 17 12.57 -1.11 -11.58
C SER A 17 12.83 -2.11 -10.46
N SER A 18 13.60 -1.67 -9.47
CA SER A 18 13.91 -2.45 -8.28
C SER A 18 14.16 -1.53 -7.09
N ILE A 19 13.72 -1.98 -5.92
CA ILE A 19 14.06 -1.34 -4.64
C ILE A 19 14.72 -2.37 -3.72
N GLY A 20 15.66 -1.90 -2.92
CA GLY A 20 16.08 -2.53 -1.68
C GLY A 20 15.04 -2.32 -0.59
N LYS A 21 15.50 -2.22 0.67
CA LYS A 21 14.63 -2.11 1.85
C LYS A 21 13.64 -0.95 1.71
N GLY A 22 12.35 -1.24 1.71
CA GLY A 22 11.37 -0.20 1.44
C GLY A 22 9.89 -0.58 1.58
N VAL A 23 9.05 0.11 0.82
CA VAL A 23 7.61 -0.14 0.67
C VAL A 23 7.30 -0.45 -0.78
N LEU A 24 6.56 -1.54 -1.03
CA LEU A 24 5.86 -1.75 -2.30
C LEU A 24 4.42 -1.25 -2.14
N ALA A 25 4.06 -0.20 -2.88
CA ALA A 25 2.74 0.39 -2.88
C ALA A 25 1.98 -0.01 -4.16
N PHE A 26 1.09 -0.99 -4.03
CA PHE A 26 0.06 -1.22 -5.05
C PHE A 26 -1.01 -0.14 -4.91
N ALA A 27 -1.13 0.73 -5.92
CA ALA A 27 -2.06 1.87 -5.89
C ALA A 27 -3.18 1.65 -6.91
N ALA A 28 -4.41 1.74 -6.44
CA ALA A 28 -5.59 1.76 -7.29
C ALA A 28 -6.26 3.13 -7.21
N VAL A 29 -6.87 3.53 -8.32
CA VAL A 29 -7.62 4.78 -8.42
C VAL A 29 -9.08 4.43 -8.69
N SER A 30 -9.97 4.90 -7.83
CA SER A 30 -11.42 4.82 -7.98
C SER A 30 -11.92 5.86 -8.96
N ARG A 31 -13.04 5.56 -9.63
CA ARG A 31 -13.75 6.52 -10.47
C ARG A 31 -14.18 7.79 -9.72
N ASP A 32 -14.33 7.68 -8.40
CA ASP A 32 -14.79 8.77 -7.52
C ASP A 32 -13.62 9.53 -6.87
N ASP A 33 -12.37 9.07 -7.04
CA ASP A 33 -11.19 9.72 -6.48
C ASP A 33 -10.93 11.09 -7.10
N THR A 34 -10.25 11.93 -6.33
CA THR A 34 -9.82 13.27 -6.71
C THR A 34 -8.31 13.41 -6.59
N LEU A 35 -7.77 14.55 -7.06
CA LEU A 35 -6.37 14.90 -6.85
C LEU A 35 -6.01 14.92 -5.35
N LYS A 36 -6.92 15.40 -4.51
CA LYS A 36 -6.74 15.46 -3.07
C LYS A 36 -6.55 14.07 -2.46
N ASP A 37 -7.29 13.07 -2.95
CA ASP A 37 -7.13 11.68 -2.51
C ASP A 37 -5.74 11.15 -2.86
N SER A 38 -5.26 11.45 -4.06
CA SER A 38 -3.91 11.07 -4.50
C SER A 38 -2.84 11.67 -3.58
N GLU A 39 -2.96 12.96 -3.23
CA GLU A 39 -2.03 13.64 -2.32
C GLU A 39 -2.10 13.11 -0.88
N GLN A 40 -3.30 12.86 -0.38
CA GLN A 40 -3.51 12.30 0.96
C GLN A 40 -2.92 10.89 1.07
N CYS A 41 -3.14 10.04 0.05
CA CYS A 41 -2.57 8.70 0.00
C CYS A 41 -1.04 8.74 -0.01
N ALA A 42 -0.44 9.59 -0.86
CA ALA A 42 1.01 9.79 -0.92
C ALA A 42 1.61 10.18 0.45
N ALA A 43 0.98 11.13 1.15
CA ALA A 43 1.42 11.52 2.49
C ALA A 43 1.26 10.38 3.52
N LYS A 44 0.20 9.57 3.40
CA LYS A 44 -0.12 8.48 4.33
C LYS A 44 0.88 7.32 4.21
N ILE A 45 1.29 6.95 3.00
CA ILE A 45 2.27 5.86 2.81
C ILE A 45 3.63 6.24 3.41
N LEU A 46 4.07 7.49 3.27
CA LEU A 46 5.38 7.94 3.77
C LEU A 46 5.41 8.07 5.28
N LYS A 47 4.27 8.41 5.91
CA LYS A 47 4.14 8.59 7.36
C LYS A 47 3.86 7.29 8.11
N MET A 48 3.48 6.22 7.41
CA MET A 48 3.11 4.95 8.04
C MET A 48 4.30 4.33 8.76
N ARG A 49 4.12 4.01 10.04
CA ARG A 49 5.19 3.43 10.87
C ARG A 49 5.17 1.91 10.78
N LEU A 50 6.12 1.35 10.05
CA LEU A 50 6.19 -0.08 9.72
C LEU A 50 7.41 -0.79 10.33
N TRP A 51 8.36 -0.04 10.90
CA TRP A 51 9.57 -0.59 11.49
C TRP A 51 9.65 -0.32 12.99
N ASP A 52 10.27 -1.26 13.71
CA ASP A 52 10.51 -1.13 15.15
C ASP A 52 11.69 -0.21 15.40
N SER A 53 11.75 0.40 16.59
CA SER A 53 12.90 1.20 16.99
C SER A 53 14.11 0.30 17.26
N ASN A 54 15.28 0.77 16.84
CA ASN A 54 16.57 0.17 17.17
C ASN A 54 17.21 0.82 18.43
N ASP A 55 16.51 1.75 19.10
CA ASP A 55 17.02 2.41 20.31
C ASP A 55 17.02 1.49 21.55
N ALA A 56 17.72 1.91 22.59
CA ALA A 56 17.86 1.15 23.84
C ALA A 56 16.54 0.97 24.63
N LYS A 57 15.50 1.78 24.34
CA LYS A 57 14.18 1.65 24.96
C LYS A 57 13.30 0.64 24.19
N GLY A 58 13.69 0.29 22.97
CA GLY A 58 12.93 -0.55 22.07
C GLY A 58 11.57 0.05 21.69
N GLY A 59 10.77 -0.71 20.94
CA GLY A 59 9.38 -0.35 20.67
C GLY A 59 8.95 -0.72 19.28
N ARG A 60 7.74 -1.29 19.18
CA ARG A 60 7.17 -1.71 17.90
C ARG A 60 6.54 -0.53 17.15
N TRP A 61 6.58 -0.59 15.81
CA TRP A 61 5.86 0.36 14.94
C TRP A 61 6.22 1.83 15.19
N LYS A 62 7.51 2.15 15.22
CA LYS A 62 8.03 3.47 15.55
C LYS A 62 8.52 4.26 14.35
N HIS A 63 9.09 3.59 13.35
CA HIS A 63 9.72 4.23 12.21
C HIS A 63 8.92 4.02 10.93
N ASN A 64 8.87 5.06 10.10
CA ASN A 64 8.33 5.01 8.75
C ASN A 64 9.43 4.79 7.71
N VAL A 65 9.07 4.79 6.41
CA VAL A 65 10.02 4.51 5.32
C VAL A 65 11.10 5.58 5.20
N THR A 66 10.77 6.84 5.53
CA THR A 66 11.74 7.94 5.49
C THR A 66 12.74 7.84 6.64
N ASP A 67 12.29 7.46 7.83
CA ASP A 67 13.13 7.32 9.03
C ASP A 67 14.22 6.24 8.85
N ILE A 68 13.88 5.16 8.15
CA ILE A 68 14.82 4.06 7.85
C ILE A 68 15.65 4.29 6.59
N ASN A 69 15.51 5.46 5.96
CA ASN A 69 16.18 5.81 4.71
C ASN A 69 15.84 4.84 3.55
N GLY A 70 14.66 4.23 3.58
CA GLY A 70 14.22 3.18 2.65
C GLY A 70 13.70 3.71 1.33
N GLU A 71 13.36 2.80 0.43
CA GLU A 71 12.85 3.12 -0.92
C GLU A 71 11.35 2.85 -1.04
N VAL A 72 10.70 3.43 -2.06
CA VAL A 72 9.27 3.21 -2.35
C VAL A 72 9.13 2.78 -3.80
N LEU A 73 8.47 1.65 -4.04
CA LEU A 73 8.10 1.21 -5.38
C LEU A 73 6.59 1.33 -5.55
N CYS A 74 6.16 2.24 -6.41
CA CYS A 74 4.75 2.43 -6.74
C CYS A 74 4.37 1.56 -7.94
N VAL A 75 3.25 0.86 -7.89
CA VAL A 75 2.74 0.03 -8.99
C VAL A 75 1.24 0.24 -9.12
N SER A 76 0.77 0.63 -10.31
CA SER A 76 -0.66 0.75 -10.58
C SER A 76 -1.36 -0.61 -10.54
N GLN A 77 -2.42 -0.76 -9.76
CA GLN A 77 -3.11 -2.03 -9.54
C GLN A 77 -4.64 -1.86 -9.42
N PHE A 78 -5.33 -1.63 -10.55
CA PHE A 78 -6.79 -1.40 -10.55
C PHE A 78 -7.60 -2.55 -9.93
N THR A 79 -7.05 -3.78 -9.94
CA THR A 79 -7.75 -4.96 -9.41
C THR A 79 -8.01 -4.91 -7.91
N LEU A 80 -7.36 -4.01 -7.17
CA LEU A 80 -7.68 -3.79 -5.75
C LEU A 80 -9.12 -3.32 -5.55
N LEU A 81 -9.73 -2.70 -6.57
CA LEU A 81 -11.11 -2.22 -6.53
C LEU A 81 -12.11 -3.23 -7.11
N ALA A 82 -11.71 -4.50 -7.26
CA ALA A 82 -12.58 -5.57 -7.71
C ALA A 82 -13.72 -5.85 -6.73
N SER A 83 -14.94 -5.91 -7.24
CA SER A 83 -16.07 -6.54 -6.57
C SER A 83 -16.10 -8.03 -6.90
N THR A 84 -16.06 -8.88 -5.88
CA THR A 84 -16.11 -10.34 -5.99
C THR A 84 -17.41 -10.94 -5.45
N LYS A 85 -18.44 -10.10 -5.19
CA LYS A 85 -19.68 -10.51 -4.52
C LYS A 85 -20.63 -11.35 -5.39
N LYS A 86 -20.52 -11.31 -6.72
CA LYS A 86 -21.46 -11.97 -7.64
C LYS A 86 -20.72 -12.86 -8.64
N GLY A 87 -20.86 -14.18 -8.48
CA GLY A 87 -20.24 -15.18 -9.36
C GLY A 87 -18.72 -15.28 -9.19
N SER A 88 -18.05 -15.96 -10.12
CA SER A 88 -16.60 -16.21 -10.10
C SER A 88 -15.77 -15.19 -10.88
N LYS A 89 -16.42 -14.29 -11.64
CA LYS A 89 -15.75 -13.25 -12.43
C LYS A 89 -15.67 -11.95 -11.60
N PRO A 90 -14.47 -11.38 -11.37
CA PRO A 90 -14.36 -10.08 -10.71
C PRO A 90 -14.93 -8.97 -11.59
N ASP A 91 -15.61 -8.02 -10.95
CA ASP A 91 -16.15 -6.83 -11.58
C ASP A 91 -15.37 -5.58 -11.14
N PHE A 92 -14.98 -4.73 -12.07
CA PHE A 92 -14.09 -3.59 -11.81
C PHE A 92 -14.78 -2.22 -12.01
N HIS A 93 -16.11 -2.14 -11.93
CA HIS A 93 -16.88 -0.90 -12.16
C HIS A 93 -16.49 0.28 -11.25
N LYS A 94 -15.83 0.01 -10.12
CA LYS A 94 -15.34 1.02 -9.19
C LYS A 94 -14.03 1.67 -9.62
N SER A 95 -13.25 1.00 -10.47
CA SER A 95 -11.95 1.52 -10.95
C SER A 95 -12.17 2.72 -11.86
N ALA A 96 -11.27 3.70 -11.79
CA ALA A 96 -11.23 4.79 -12.74
C ALA A 96 -10.97 4.29 -14.17
N GLY A 97 -11.50 5.02 -15.15
CA GLY A 97 -11.15 4.81 -16.56
C GLY A 97 -9.68 5.14 -16.84
N PRO A 98 -9.14 4.73 -18.00
CA PRO A 98 -7.72 4.88 -18.36
C PRO A 98 -7.14 6.28 -18.13
N ASP A 99 -7.82 7.32 -18.62
CA ASP A 99 -7.29 8.69 -18.60
C ASP A 99 -7.24 9.25 -17.17
N LYS A 100 -8.37 9.19 -16.46
CA LYS A 100 -8.45 9.60 -15.04
C LYS A 100 -7.52 8.78 -14.15
N GLY A 101 -7.46 7.47 -14.38
CA GLY A 101 -6.58 6.56 -13.65
C GLY A 101 -5.11 6.94 -13.84
N LYS A 102 -4.70 7.25 -15.07
CA LYS A 102 -3.33 7.68 -15.39
C LYS A 102 -3.01 9.03 -14.76
N GLU A 103 -3.92 9.99 -14.86
CA GLU A 103 -3.78 11.33 -14.30
C GLU A 103 -3.55 11.26 -12.78
N LEU A 104 -4.47 10.63 -12.05
CA LEU A 104 -4.43 10.55 -10.59
C LEU A 104 -3.29 9.68 -10.08
N TYR A 105 -2.99 8.56 -10.76
CA TYR A 105 -1.81 7.76 -10.42
C TYR A 105 -0.51 8.55 -10.61
N SER A 106 -0.38 9.28 -11.72
CA SER A 106 0.80 10.13 -11.97
C SER A 106 0.92 11.23 -10.93
N ALA A 107 -0.20 11.82 -10.50
CA ALA A 107 -0.22 12.80 -9.43
C ALA A 107 0.19 12.20 -8.08
N PHE A 108 -0.33 11.02 -7.72
CA PHE A 108 0.09 10.27 -6.54
C PHE A 108 1.61 10.02 -6.57
N PHE A 109 2.13 9.44 -7.65
CA PHE A 109 3.55 9.11 -7.79
C PHE A 109 4.44 10.36 -7.65
N LYS A 110 4.12 11.43 -8.39
CA LYS A 110 4.84 12.70 -8.28
C LYS A 110 4.78 13.26 -6.86
N LYS A 111 3.64 13.13 -6.19
CA LYS A 111 3.50 13.63 -4.82
C LYS A 111 4.37 12.87 -3.83
N VAL A 112 4.52 11.55 -4.00
CA VAL A 112 5.45 10.75 -3.18
C VAL A 112 6.88 11.22 -3.40
N GLN A 113 7.27 11.50 -4.66
CA GLN A 113 8.59 12.06 -4.98
C GLN A 113 8.82 13.43 -4.33
N GLU A 114 7.85 14.35 -4.43
CA GLU A 114 7.92 15.69 -3.85
C GLU A 114 8.03 15.68 -2.32
N LEU A 115 7.33 14.76 -1.65
CA LEU A 115 7.30 14.65 -0.20
C LEU A 115 8.50 13.89 0.38
N TYR A 116 9.30 13.23 -0.47
CA TYR A 116 10.46 12.45 -0.03
C TYR A 116 11.72 12.74 -0.83
N ASP A 117 12.27 11.74 -1.50
CA ASP A 117 13.48 11.81 -2.31
C ASP A 117 13.18 11.15 -3.66
N HIS A 118 13.28 11.94 -4.73
CA HIS A 118 13.00 11.50 -6.10
C HIS A 118 13.83 10.26 -6.50
N GLU A 119 15.06 10.14 -6.00
CA GLU A 119 15.92 8.99 -6.33
C GLU A 119 15.46 7.70 -5.65
N LYS A 120 14.69 7.78 -4.58
CA LYS A 120 14.25 6.62 -3.78
C LYS A 120 12.84 6.16 -4.08
N VAL A 121 12.11 6.93 -4.87
CA VAL A 121 10.74 6.63 -5.27
C VAL A 121 10.79 6.15 -6.72
N LYS A 122 10.52 4.87 -6.89
CA LYS A 122 10.56 4.16 -8.16
C LYS A 122 9.15 3.85 -8.63
N ASP A 123 8.99 3.80 -9.95
CA ASP A 123 7.72 3.49 -10.60
C ASP A 123 7.76 2.10 -11.23
N GLY A 124 6.59 1.52 -11.46
CA GLY A 124 6.36 0.48 -12.44
C GLY A 124 6.15 1.09 -13.84
N VAL A 125 5.37 0.40 -14.66
CA VAL A 125 4.94 0.91 -15.97
C VAL A 125 3.42 0.89 -16.01
N PHE A 126 2.80 2.07 -15.96
CA PHE A 126 1.35 2.21 -15.97
C PHE A 126 0.72 1.50 -17.18
N GLN A 127 -0.34 0.72 -16.95
CA GLN A 127 -1.05 -0.07 -17.96
C GLN A 127 -0.22 -1.12 -18.73
N ALA A 128 1.00 -1.42 -18.29
CA ALA A 128 1.73 -2.56 -18.83
C ALA A 128 1.43 -3.85 -18.03
N MET A 129 1.51 -4.99 -18.72
CA MET A 129 1.62 -6.28 -18.05
C MET A 129 2.99 -6.37 -17.37
N MET A 130 2.98 -6.57 -16.06
CA MET A 130 4.18 -6.59 -15.22
C MET A 130 4.21 -7.85 -14.36
N ASP A 131 5.38 -8.43 -14.25
CA ASP A 131 5.73 -9.40 -13.23
C ASP A 131 6.31 -8.65 -12.02
N VAL A 132 5.63 -8.74 -10.88
CA VAL A 132 6.09 -8.11 -9.63
C VAL A 132 6.60 -9.20 -8.69
N SER A 133 7.87 -9.13 -8.31
CA SER A 133 8.49 -10.04 -7.34
C SER A 133 8.69 -9.30 -6.03
N LEU A 134 8.31 -9.93 -4.92
CA LEU A 134 8.33 -9.34 -3.59
C LEU A 134 8.88 -10.33 -2.56
N ILE A 135 9.83 -9.85 -1.75
CA ILE A 135 10.17 -10.46 -0.48
C ILE A 135 9.48 -9.63 0.60
N ASN A 136 8.39 -10.17 1.16
CA ASN A 136 7.61 -9.50 2.21
C ASN A 136 8.18 -9.85 3.59
N ASP A 137 8.84 -8.90 4.23
CA ASP A 137 9.57 -9.11 5.47
C ASP A 137 8.69 -8.81 6.70
N GLY A 138 8.25 -9.88 7.35
CA GLY A 138 7.32 -9.82 8.48
C GLY A 138 6.42 -11.05 8.52
N PRO A 139 5.50 -11.23 7.55
CA PRO A 139 5.06 -10.24 6.55
C PRO A 139 4.20 -9.13 7.17
N VAL A 140 4.27 -7.92 6.61
CA VAL A 140 3.44 -6.77 7.00
C VAL A 140 2.73 -6.24 5.77
N THR A 141 1.39 -6.24 5.80
CA THR A 141 0.56 -5.72 4.71
C THR A 141 -0.53 -4.85 5.31
N LEU A 142 -0.73 -3.66 4.74
CA LEU A 142 -1.79 -2.74 5.16
C LEU A 142 -2.61 -2.33 3.95
N GLU A 143 -3.91 -2.19 4.19
CA GLU A 143 -4.81 -1.52 3.26
C GLU A 143 -4.94 -0.05 3.69
N ILE A 144 -4.79 0.87 2.73
CA ILE A 144 -4.94 2.30 2.95
C ILE A 144 -6.00 2.80 1.98
N ASN A 145 -7.09 3.32 2.55
CA ASN A 145 -8.11 4.06 1.82
C ASN A 145 -8.12 5.52 2.29
N THR A 146 -8.40 6.44 1.37
CA THR A 146 -8.60 7.87 1.60
C THR A 146 -10.06 8.21 1.86
N ASP A 147 -10.98 7.38 1.38
CA ASP A 147 -12.37 7.37 1.82
C ASP A 147 -12.46 6.57 3.12
N PRO A 148 -12.82 7.17 4.27
CA PRO A 148 -13.16 6.40 5.43
C PRO A 148 -14.44 5.63 5.10
N ALA A 149 -14.37 4.30 5.02
CA ALA A 149 -15.56 3.50 5.20
C ALA A 149 -16.25 3.98 6.49
N PRO A 150 -17.58 4.15 6.52
CA PRO A 150 -18.27 4.24 7.79
C PRO A 150 -17.82 3.04 8.61
N LEU A 151 -17.27 3.28 9.81
CA LEU A 151 -17.12 2.21 10.79
C LEU A 151 -18.49 1.54 10.87
N ASP A 152 -18.57 0.26 10.55
CA ASP A 152 -19.83 -0.48 10.60
C ASP A 152 -20.46 -0.25 11.97
N ALA A 153 -21.54 0.55 12.02
CA ALA A 153 -22.28 0.83 13.24
C ALA A 153 -23.02 -0.40 13.80
N ASN A 154 -22.79 -1.58 13.20
CA ASN A 154 -23.36 -2.87 13.54
C ASN A 154 -22.31 -3.98 13.81
N SER A 155 -21.08 -3.65 14.20
CA SER A 155 -20.31 -4.63 14.99
C SER A 155 -20.90 -4.67 16.41
N GLU A 156 -22.04 -5.34 16.57
CA GLU A 156 -22.44 -5.80 17.89
C GLU A 156 -21.23 -6.53 18.49
N ALA A 157 -20.78 -6.03 19.63
CA ALA A 157 -19.84 -6.74 20.47
C ALA A 157 -20.46 -8.11 20.74
N SER A 158 -19.96 -9.14 20.03
CA SER A 158 -20.20 -10.52 20.40
C SER A 158 -19.48 -10.73 21.72
N SER A 159 -20.21 -10.45 22.81
CA SER A 159 -19.84 -10.85 24.16
C SER A 159 -19.77 -12.37 24.16
N MET A 160 -18.55 -12.90 24.02
CA MET A 160 -18.31 -14.30 24.34
C MET A 160 -18.62 -14.49 25.83
N PRO A 161 -19.55 -15.39 26.21
CA PRO A 161 -19.73 -15.71 27.61
C PRO A 161 -18.48 -16.45 28.09
N VAL A 162 -17.81 -15.87 29.09
CA VAL A 162 -16.79 -16.56 29.87
C VAL A 162 -17.49 -17.74 30.55
N LYS A 163 -17.24 -18.96 30.06
CA LYS A 163 -17.58 -20.17 30.81
C LYS A 163 -16.54 -20.33 31.90
N ASP A 164 -16.89 -19.90 33.11
CA ASP A 164 -16.17 -20.31 34.30
C ASP A 164 -16.17 -21.84 34.37
N THR A 165 -14.98 -22.40 34.19
CA THR A 165 -14.71 -23.82 34.37
C THR A 165 -13.65 -23.92 35.44
N THR A 166 -14.02 -24.13 36.70
CA THR A 166 -13.17 -24.81 37.67
C THR A 166 -14.07 -25.40 38.77
N THR A 167 -13.91 -26.71 38.92
CA THR A 167 -14.36 -27.55 40.04
C THR A 167 -13.50 -27.30 41.26
#